data_AF-A0A2D6HD73-F1
#
_entry.id   AF-A0A2D6HD73-F1
#
_cell.length_a   1.000
_cell.length_b   1.000
_cell.length_c   1.000
_cell.angle_alpha   90.00
_cell.angle_beta   90.00
_cell.angle_gamma   90.00
#
_symmetry.space_group_name_H-M   'P 1'
#
loop_
_entity.id
_entity.type
_entity.pdbx_description
1 polymer ?
#
loop_
_entity_poly.entity_id
_entity_poly.type
_entity_poly.pdbx_seq_one_letter_code
_entity_poly.pdbx_strand_id
1 'polypeptide(L)' 'MNIDEVRGKTDSELEYELEQMKKELFDLRMKASMENIANPARIRVLRRAMARARTILHERATGVRGQEPR' A
#
# COMPACT_ATOMS: atom_id res chain seq x y z
N MET A 1 -4.97 6.69 3.65
CA MET A 1 -5.49 5.34 3.39
C MET A 1 -6.12 4.82 4.67
N ASN A 2 -7.45 4.88 4.70
CA ASN A 2 -8.26 4.37 5.81
C ASN A 2 -8.47 2.86 5.61
N ILE A 3 -8.60 2.10 6.70
CA ILE A 3 -8.74 0.64 6.63
C ILE A 3 -10.06 0.24 5.92
N ASP A 4 -11.11 1.04 6.10
CA ASP A 4 -12.42 0.76 5.51
C ASP A 4 -12.41 0.89 3.98
N GLU A 5 -11.65 1.87 3.45
CA GLU A 5 -11.43 2.02 2.00
C GLU A 5 -10.68 0.83 1.40
N VAL A 6 -9.72 0.25 2.13
CA VAL A 6 -8.93 -0.91 1.68
C VAL A 6 -9.80 -2.17 1.64
N ARG A 7 -10.68 -2.32 2.63
CA ARG A 7 -11.61 -3.46 2.72
C ARG A 7 -12.70 -3.45 1.65
N GLY A 8 -13.08 -2.25 1.17
CA GLY A 8 -14.10 -2.09 0.13
C GLY A 8 -13.62 -2.44 -1.29
N LYS A 9 -12.30 -2.45 -1.54
CA LYS A 9 -11.72 -2.71 -2.86
C LYS A 9 -11.60 -4.19 -3.18
N THR A 10 -11.61 -4.54 -4.45
CA THR A 10 -11.35 -5.92 -4.91
C THR A 10 -9.87 -6.29 -4.76
N ASP A 11 -9.55 -7.58 -4.80
CA ASP A 11 -8.16 -8.04 -4.71
C ASP A 11 -7.30 -7.48 -5.85
N SER A 12 -7.84 -7.42 -7.07
CA SER A 12 -7.16 -6.88 -8.25
C SER A 12 -6.89 -5.37 -8.15
N GLU A 13 -7.83 -4.60 -7.59
CA GLU A 13 -7.64 -3.18 -7.33
C GLU A 13 -6.55 -2.94 -6.29
N LEU A 14 -6.50 -3.76 -5.23
CA LEU A 14 -5.46 -3.67 -4.20
C LEU A 14 -4.08 -4.02 -4.75
N GLU A 15 -3.97 -5.02 -5.62
CA GLU A 15 -2.73 -5.36 -6.29
C GLU A 15 -2.25 -4.25 -7.22
N TYR A 16 -3.16 -3.66 -8.01
CA TYR A 16 -2.85 -2.52 -8.87
C TYR A 16 -2.35 -1.33 -8.04
N GLU A 17 -3.03 -0.99 -6.96
CA GLU A 17 -2.62 0.09 -6.06
C GLU A 17 -1.26 -0.19 -5.40
N LEU A 18 -1.00 -1.44 -5.02
CA LEU A 18 0.30 -1.84 -4.48
C LEU A 18 1.42 -1.63 -5.49
N GLU A 19 1.17 -1.88 -6.77
CA GLU A 19 2.14 -1.65 -7.84
C GLU A 19 2.39 -0.16 -8.07
N GLN A 20 1.35 0.67 -8.09
CA GLN A 20 1.50 2.12 -8.16
C GLN A 20 2.27 2.68 -6.96
N MET A 21 1.96 2.23 -5.74
CA MET A 21 2.66 2.64 -4.53
C MET A 21 4.14 2.20 -4.52
N LYS A 22 4.48 1.03 -5.08
CA LYS A 22 5.87 0.60 -5.24
C LYS A 22 6.63 1.54 -6.17
N LYS A 23 6.03 1.93 -7.29
CA LYS A 23 6.63 2.86 -8.25
C LYS A 23 6.86 4.23 -7.63
N GLU A 24 5.85 4.79 -6.96
CA GLU A 24 5.97 6.08 -6.23
C GLU A 24 7.06 6.00 -5.15
N LEU A 25 7.15 4.89 -4.42
CA LEU A 25 8.19 4.69 -3.41
C LEU A 25 9.59 4.62 -4.02
N PHE A 26 9.74 3.98 -5.19
CA PHE A 26 11.00 3.91 -5.92
C PHE A 26 11.44 5.31 -6.37
N ASP A 27 10.55 6.06 -7.00
CA ASP A 27 10.82 7.42 -7.46
C ASP A 27 11.18 8.34 -6.30
N LEU A 28 10.46 8.22 -5.17
CA LEU A 28 10.80 8.97 -3.95
C LEU A 28 12.17 8.55 -3.42
N ARG A 29 12.53 7.26 -3.37
CA ARG A 29 13.87 6.85 -2.92
C ARG A 29 14.98 7.36 -3.83
N MET A 30 14.75 7.38 -5.15
CA MET A 30 15.70 7.93 -6.11
C MET A 30 15.89 9.43 -5.88
N LYS A 31 14.79 10.17 -5.72
CA LYS A 31 14.84 11.60 -5.36
C LYS A 31 15.55 11.84 -4.02
N ALA A 32 15.36 10.97 -3.03
CA ALA A 32 16.02 11.05 -1.72
C ALA A 32 17.54 10.96 -1.83
N SER A 33 18.02 10.17 -2.79
CA SER A 33 19.43 9.93 -3.01
C SER A 33 20.09 11.02 -3.86
N MET A 34 19.33 11.68 -4.73
CA MET A 34 19.83 12.70 -5.65
C MET A 34 19.80 14.12 -5.03
N GLU A 35 18.75 14.45 -4.27
CA GLU A 35 18.55 15.77 -3.65
C GLU A 35 17.81 15.67 -2.30
N ASN A 36 17.73 16.79 -1.57
CA ASN A 36 16.86 16.89 -0.40
C ASN A 36 15.39 16.75 -0.81
N ILE A 37 14.73 15.69 -0.34
CA ILE A 37 13.29 15.51 -0.53
C ILE A 37 12.51 16.59 0.21
N ALA A 38 11.57 17.22 -0.48
CA ALA A 38 10.63 18.18 0.10
C ALA A 38 9.69 17.56 1.15
N ASN A 39 9.34 16.27 1.04
CA ASN A 39 8.45 15.58 1.97
C ASN A 39 8.93 14.16 2.34
N PRO A 40 9.87 14.02 3.30
CA PRO A 40 10.38 12.71 3.72
C PRO A 40 9.32 11.89 4.47
N ALA A 41 8.30 12.54 5.05
CA ALA A 41 7.20 11.86 5.73
C ALA A 41 6.35 11.01 4.76
N ARG A 42 6.29 11.38 3.48
CA ARG A 42 5.55 10.65 2.44
C ARG A 42 6.03 9.20 2.28
N ILE A 43 7.34 8.96 2.37
CA ILE A 43 7.93 7.61 2.32
C ILE A 43 7.35 6.73 3.43
N ARG A 44 7.24 7.26 4.65
CA ARG A 44 6.68 6.53 5.80
C ARG A 44 5.19 6.26 5.62
N VAL A 45 4.44 7.20 5.05
CA VAL A 45 3.01 7.05 4.76
C VAL A 45 2.78 5.95 3.71
N LEU A 46 3.52 5.98 2.60
CA LEU A 46 3.48 4.95 1.55
C LEU A 46 3.79 3.56 2.10
N ARG A 47 4.86 3.42 2.90
CA ARG A 47 5.20 2.14 3.51
C ARG A 47 4.07 1.58 4.39
N ARG A 48 3.41 2.44 5.17
CA ARG A 48 2.27 2.04 6.02
C ARG A 48 1.04 1.68 5.18
N ALA A 49 0.76 2.41 4.12
CA ALA A 49 -0.34 2.11 3.19
C ALA A 49 -0.13 0.76 2.51
N MET A 50 1.07 0.51 1.98
CA MET A 50 1.43 -0.78 1.39
C MET A 50 1.33 -1.94 2.38
N ALA A 51 1.77 -1.75 3.63
CA ALA A 51 1.65 -2.76 4.67
C ALA A 51 0.18 -3.11 4.94
N ARG A 52 -0.70 -2.11 5.06
CA ARG A 52 -2.14 -2.31 5.28
C ARG A 52 -2.80 -3.09 4.13
N ALA A 53 -2.52 -2.72 2.88
CA ALA A 53 -3.06 -3.43 1.72
C ALA A 53 -2.60 -4.90 1.68
N ARG A 54 -1.31 -5.16 1.94
CA ARG A 54 -0.79 -6.54 2.05
C ARG A 54 -1.42 -7.33 3.20
N THR A 55 -1.66 -6.69 4.35
CA THR A 55 -2.34 -7.34 5.47
C THR A 55 -3.75 -7.76 5.07
N ILE A 56 -4.52 -6.90 4.39
CA ILE A 56 -5.88 -7.25 3.94
C ILE A 56 -5.87 -8.39 2.93
N LEU A 57 -4.96 -8.37 1.93
CA LEU A 57 -4.81 -9.48 0.99
C LEU A 57 -4.47 -10.80 1.71
N HIS A 58 -3.61 -10.76 2.72
CA HIS A 58 -3.28 -11.93 3.52
C HIS A 58 -4.45 -12.39 4.40
N GLU A 59 -5.20 -11.46 5.02
CA GLU A 59 -6.40 -11.78 5.80
C GLU A 59 -7.46 -12.46 4.92
N ARG A 60 -7.68 -11.98 3.69
CA ARG A 60 -8.56 -12.61 2.68
C ARG A 60 -8.08 -14.00 2.28
N ALA A 61 -6.79 -14.15 1.98
CA ALA A 61 -6.21 -15.45 1.61
C ALA A 61 -6.27 -16.50 2.74
N THR A 62 -6.19 -16.06 4.00
CA THR A 62 -6.20 -16.95 5.17
C THR A 62 -7.61 -17.15 5.75
N GLY A 63 -8.62 -16.46 5.22
CA GLY A 63 -10.00 -16.48 5.73
C GLY A 63 -10.14 -15.91 7.14
N VAL A 64 -9.15 -15.13 7.60
CA VAL A 64 -9.09 -14.61 8.97
C VAL A 64 -9.97 -13.36 9.07
N ARG A 65 -10.76 -13.25 10.16
CA ARG A 65 -11.78 -12.20 10.41
C ARG A 65 -12.98 -12.22 9.45
N GLY A 66 -13.31 -13.36 8.82
CA GLY A 66 -14.49 -13.46 7.95
C GLY A 66 -14.38 -12.61 6.68
N GLN A 67 -13.16 -12.30 6.26
CA GLN A 67 -12.91 -11.67 4.97
C GLN A 67 -12.84 -12.77 3.90
N GLU A 68 -13.86 -12.83 3.07
CA GLU A 68 -13.83 -13.63 1.85
C GLU A 68 -13.12 -12.86 0.73
N PRO A 69 -12.37 -13.56 -0.15
CA PRO A 69 -11.80 -12.94 -1.34
C PRO A 69 -12.90 -12.31 -2.20
N ARG A 70 -12.63 -11.12 -2.72
CA ARG A 70 -13.58 -10.32 -3.51
C ARG A 70 -12.97 -9.89 -4.84
#